data_AF-A0A8I1NJV2-F1
#
_entry.id   AF-A0A8I1NJV2-F1
#
_cell.length_a   1.000
_cell.length_b   1.000
_cell.length_c   1.000
_cell.angle_alpha   90.00
_cell.angle_beta   90.00
_cell.angle_gamma   90.00
#
_symmetry.space_group_name_H-M   'P 1'
#
loop_
_entity.id
_entity.type
_entity.pdbx_description
1 polymer ?
#
loop_
_entity_poly.entity_id
_entity_poly.type
_entity_poly.pdbx_seq_one_letter_code
_entity_poly.pdbx_strand_id
1 'polypeptide(L)'
;MQEEIAKGFVAVAKFIAYYIIWSFVLFNLGRASLLLVTLGQYPRGLDVQRHTDKISLVGFLALVLAWALVAVYNNTVGVHA
;
A
#
# COMPACT_ATOMS: atom_id res chain seq x y z
N MET A 1 -30.37 -20.70 -3.52
CA MET A 1 -29.39 -21.68 -3.03
C MET A 1 -28.14 -21.81 -3.92
N GLN A 2 -28.18 -22.40 -5.13
CA GLN A 2 -26.97 -22.53 -5.99
C GLN A 2 -26.37 -21.17 -6.38
N GLU A 3 -27.20 -20.19 -6.73
CA GLU A 3 -26.76 -18.83 -7.07
C GLU A 3 -26.17 -18.07 -5.86
N GLU A 4 -26.69 -18.30 -4.65
CA GLU A 4 -26.19 -17.66 -3.42
C GLU A 4 -24.82 -18.22 -3.04
N ILE A 5 -24.65 -19.53 -3.20
CA ILE A 5 -23.36 -20.21 -2.99
C ILE A 5 -22.33 -19.65 -3.98
N ALA A 6 -22.67 -19.54 -5.27
CA ALA A 6 -21.79 -18.97 -6.29
C ALA A 6 -21.39 -17.52 -5.98
N LYS A 7 -22.34 -16.67 -5.55
CA LYS A 7 -22.04 -15.29 -5.10
C LYS A 7 -21.09 -15.28 -3.90
N GLY A 8 -21.26 -16.19 -2.95
CA GLY A 8 -20.34 -16.36 -1.82
C GLY A 8 -18.91 -16.66 -2.27
N PHE A 9 -18.73 -17.64 -3.16
CA PHE A 9 -17.40 -17.97 -3.71
C PHE A 9 -16.77 -16.79 -4.45
N VAL A 10 -17.54 -16.06 -5.27
CA VAL A 10 -17.04 -14.87 -5.98
C VAL A 10 -16.62 -13.78 -5.00
N ALA A 11 -17.37 -13.57 -3.91
CA ALA A 11 -17.02 -12.58 -2.90
C ALA A 11 -15.69 -12.93 -2.20
N VAL A 12 -15.49 -14.20 -1.85
CA VAL A 12 -14.23 -14.68 -1.25
C VAL A 12 -13.06 -14.52 -2.24
N ALA A 13 -13.25 -14.90 -3.50
CA ALA A 13 -12.22 -14.74 -4.54
C ALA A 13 -11.83 -13.27 -4.73
N LYS A 14 -12.81 -12.36 -4.77
CA LYS A 14 -12.56 -10.91 -4.83
C LYS A 14 -11.81 -10.41 -3.60
N PHE A 15 -12.17 -10.87 -2.41
CA PHE A 15 -11.48 -10.50 -1.18
C PHE A 15 -10.01 -10.94 -1.20
N ILE A 16 -9.73 -12.19 -1.59
CA ILE A 16 -8.37 -12.70 -1.71
C ILE A 16 -7.57 -11.90 -2.74
N ALA A 17 -8.15 -11.65 -3.92
CA ALA A 17 -7.50 -10.85 -4.96
C ALA A 17 -7.17 -9.44 -4.46
N TYR A 18 -8.14 -8.77 -3.81
CA TYR A 18 -7.95 -7.44 -3.23
C TYR A 18 -6.84 -7.43 -2.19
N TYR A 19 -6.81 -8.42 -1.30
CA TYR A 19 -5.78 -8.55 -0.28
C TYR A 19 -4.38 -8.73 -0.89
N ILE A 20 -4.24 -9.61 -1.88
CA ILE A 20 -2.94 -9.84 -2.56
C ILE A 20 -2.47 -8.57 -3.27
N ILE A 21 -3.36 -7.90 -4.01
CA ILE A 21 -3.04 -6.67 -4.71
C ILE A 21 -2.57 -5.60 -3.73
N TRP A 22 -3.30 -5.37 -2.65
CA TRP A 22 -2.92 -4.35 -1.67
C TRP A 22 -1.62 -4.69 -0.93
N SER A 23 -1.43 -5.94 -0.55
CA SER A 23 -0.19 -6.38 0.07
C SER A 23 1.00 -6.13 -0.84
N PHE A 24 0.87 -6.46 -2.13
CA PHE A 24 1.91 -6.20 -3.13
C PHE A 24 2.17 -4.70 -3.33
N VAL A 25 1.12 -3.89 -3.43
CA VAL A 25 1.23 -2.43 -3.62
C VAL A 25 1.90 -1.78 -2.40
N LEU A 26 1.42 -2.05 -1.19
CA LEU A 26 1.97 -1.45 0.03
C LEU A 26 3.43 -1.86 0.25
N PHE A 27 3.76 -3.13 0.02
CA PHE A 27 5.14 -3.60 0.14
C PHE A 27 6.07 -2.86 -0.82
N ASN A 28 5.70 -2.77 -2.11
CA ASN A 28 6.55 -2.10 -3.10
C ASN A 28 6.65 -0.60 -2.84
N LEU A 29 5.56 0.04 -2.40
CA LEU A 29 5.54 1.46 -2.08
C LEU A 29 6.39 1.76 -0.84
N GLY A 30 6.32 0.91 0.19
CA GLY A 30 7.18 1.01 1.36
C GLY A 30 8.65 0.79 1.03
N ARG A 31 8.95 -0.23 0.20
CA ARG A 31 10.31 -0.51 -0.27
C ARG A 31 10.87 0.66 -1.08
N ALA A 32 10.10 1.23 -2.00
CA ALA A 32 10.50 2.39 -2.79
C ALA A 32 10.77 3.60 -1.89
N SER A 33 9.88 3.86 -0.93
CA SER A 33 10.04 4.95 0.05
C SER A 33 11.29 4.79 0.89
N LEU A 34 11.55 3.58 1.40
CA LEU A 34 12.77 3.28 2.15
C LEU A 34 14.03 3.43 1.29
N LEU A 35 13.99 2.97 0.03
CA LEU A 35 15.11 3.16 -0.90
C LEU A 35 15.36 4.65 -1.17
N LEU A 36 14.32 5.47 -1.33
CA LEU A 36 14.48 6.90 -1.54
C LEU A 36 15.10 7.57 -0.30
N VAL A 37 14.57 7.30 0.89
CA VAL A 37 15.06 7.88 2.15
C VAL A 37 16.48 7.44 2.48
N THR A 38 16.85 6.21 2.14
CA THR A 38 18.20 5.66 2.38
C THR A 38 19.16 5.88 1.22
N LEU A 39 18.79 6.66 0.19
CA LEU A 39 19.59 6.89 -1.02
C LEU A 39 20.06 5.57 -1.68
N GLY A 40 19.20 4.56 -1.65
CA GLY A 40 19.43 3.24 -2.23
C GLY A 40 20.18 2.25 -1.33
N GLN A 41 20.55 2.64 -0.11
CA GLN A 41 21.28 1.79 0.85
C GLN A 41 20.38 0.79 1.58
N TYR A 42 19.06 0.85 1.40
CA TYR A 42 18.15 -0.13 1.98
C TYR A 42 18.48 -1.55 1.45
N PRO A 43 18.68 -2.54 2.35
CA PRO A 43 19.16 -3.86 1.97
C PRO A 43 18.22 -4.54 0.96
N ARG A 44 18.81 -5.21 -0.02
CA ARG A 44 18.14 -5.96 -1.09
C ARG A 44 18.44 -7.44 -0.90
N GLY A 45 17.46 -8.32 -1.10
CA GLY A 45 17.65 -9.78 -1.04
C GLY A 45 16.83 -10.46 0.06
N LEU A 46 17.35 -11.58 0.58
CA LEU A 46 16.60 -12.51 1.44
C LEU A 46 16.11 -11.90 2.76
N ASP A 47 16.82 -10.92 3.33
CA ASP A 47 16.41 -10.24 4.56
C ASP A 47 15.13 -9.39 4.40
N VAL A 48 14.80 -8.98 3.17
CA VAL A 48 13.58 -8.22 2.88
C VAL A 48 12.33 -9.05 3.17
N GLN A 49 12.37 -10.36 2.90
CA GLN A 49 11.24 -11.26 3.11
C GLN A 49 10.92 -11.45 4.61
N ARG A 50 11.91 -11.25 5.49
CA ARG A 50 11.74 -11.34 6.95
C ARG A 50 11.03 -10.12 7.54
N HIS A 51 10.95 -9.02 6.79
CA HIS A 51 10.40 -7.75 7.25
C HIS A 51 9.26 -7.24 6.38
N THR A 52 8.61 -8.12 5.63
CA THR A 52 7.47 -7.81 4.74
C THR A 52 6.43 -6.93 5.43
N ASP A 53 5.99 -7.28 6.64
CA ASP A 53 4.97 -6.51 7.38
C ASP A 53 5.43 -5.10 7.74
N LYS A 54 6.70 -4.95 8.13
CA LYS A 54 7.29 -3.63 8.46
C LYS A 54 7.42 -2.76 7.21
N ILE A 55 7.82 -3.35 6.09
CA ILE A 55 7.95 -2.64 4.82
C ILE A 55 6.56 -2.21 4.33
N SER A 56 5.56 -3.09 4.39
CA SER A 56 4.18 -2.77 4.05
C SER A 56 3.59 -1.67 4.94
N LEU A 57 3.93 -1.66 6.24
CA LEU A 57 3.55 -0.56 7.15
C LEU A 57 4.15 0.78 6.71
N VAL A 58 5.43 0.80 6.31
CA VAL A 58 6.06 2.01 5.76
C VAL A 58 5.36 2.45 4.48
N GLY A 59 4.96 1.51 3.62
CA GLY A 59 4.15 1.82 2.44
C GLY A 59 2.82 2.45 2.79
N PHE A 60 2.12 1.90 3.77
CA PHE A 60 0.88 2.49 4.27
C PHE A 60 1.08 3.91 4.80
N LEU A 61 2.13 4.14 5.61
CA LEU A 61 2.45 5.47 6.12
C LEU A 61 2.77 6.46 5.00
N ALA A 62 3.56 6.04 4.01
CA ALA A 62 3.88 6.87 2.85
C ALA A 62 2.63 7.23 2.02
N LEU A 63 1.70 6.29 1.86
CA LEU A 63 0.41 6.54 1.21
C LEU A 63 -0.42 7.57 1.99
N VAL A 64 -0.52 7.42 3.31
CA VAL A 64 -1.24 8.37 4.19
C VAL A 64 -0.59 9.76 4.13
N LEU A 65 0.74 9.84 4.16
CA LEU A 65 1.47 11.11 4.06
C LEU A 65 1.25 11.78 2.70
N ALA A 66 1.30 11.04 1.60
CA ALA A 66 1.01 11.56 0.27
C ALA A 66 -0.42 12.12 0.20
N TRP A 67 -1.37 11.41 0.78
CA TRP A 67 -2.76 11.87 0.80
C TRP A 67 -2.93 13.11 1.69
N ALA A 68 -2.28 13.15 2.85
CA ALA A 68 -2.28 14.31 3.73
C ALA A 68 -1.66 15.55 3.04
N LEU A 69 -0.56 15.38 2.31
CA LEU A 69 0.06 16.44 1.52
C LEU A 69 -0.90 16.99 0.46
N VAL A 70 -1.58 16.12 -0.28
CA VAL A 70 -2.60 16.54 -1.26
C VAL A 70 -3.76 17.26 -0.59
N ALA A 71 -4.24 16.75 0.54
CA ALA A 71 -5.31 17.38 1.30
C ALA A 71 -4.91 18.78 1.79
N VAL A 72 -3.71 18.92 2.38
CA VAL A 72 -3.19 20.23 2.82
C VAL A 72 -3.04 21.17 1.63
N TYR A 73 -2.45 20.73 0.52
CA TYR A 73 -2.31 21.54 -0.68
C TYR A 73 -3.66 22.06 -1.20
N ASN A 74 -4.65 21.17 -1.33
CA ASN A 74 -5.98 21.54 -1.79
C ASN A 74 -6.68 22.54 -0.86
N ASN A 75 -6.49 22.41 0.46
CA ASN A 75 -7.14 23.28 1.44
C ASN A 75 -6.38 24.59 1.73
N THR A 76 -5.09 24.68 1.38
CA THR A 76 -4.27 25.88 1.65
C THR A 76 -4.00 26.68 0.37
N VAL A 77 -3.59 26.01 -0.70
CA VAL A 77 -3.29 26.64 -1.99
C VAL A 77 -4.54 26.73 -2.85
N GLY A 78 -5.36 25.68 -2.87
CA GLY A 78 -6.63 25.68 -3.63
C GLY A 78 -7.71 26.59 -3.06
N VAL A 79 -7.57 27.04 -1.81
CA VAL A 79 -8.48 28.03 -1.17
C VAL A 79 -7.99 29.48 -1.35
N HIS A 80 -6.73 29.67 -1.77
CA HIS A 80 -6.11 30.99 -1.98
C HIS A 80 -5.78 31.31 -3.45
N ALA A 81 -6.13 30.40 -4.37
CA ALA A 81 -6.10 30.61 -5.82
C ALA A 81 -7.52 30.92 -6.33
#